data_AF-A0A8K0PXQ3-F1
#
_entry.id   AF-A0A8K0PXQ3-F1
#
_cell.length_a   1.000
_cell.length_b   1.000
_cell.length_c   1.000
_cell.angle_alpha   90.00
_cell.angle_beta   90.00
_cell.angle_gamma   90.00
#
_symmetry.space_group_name_H-M   'P 1'
#
loop_
_entity.id
_entity.type
_entity.pdbx_description
1 polymer ?
#
loop_
_entity_poly.entity_id
_entity_poly.type
_entity_poly.pdbx_seq_one_letter_code
_entity_poly.pdbx_strand_id
1 'polypeptide(L)'
;MQYPRADHESVYCSCRRVFSIHKNATLRKQKAIETIVRRHSLSVSNISNQKLIQILQYLLKEGIFGSIAKARSTFPRLFLPYITPQAHEVPKPPSRQAFIMEEHIRLITTGIYSDLKLISALRTYAAHRAVVCLQSPVISKSCQYQDANLVRSSDCGTHASINSFNFQDDDPLSVDCVVQYFYQSDYVTTYSAFGLDVGIGAVHEEKEGVPDARPDNGFDMVLHVKVYALAEQYDIPLLKALSLKKFEEAAQDHWRSPYLLDALREAYTSTIEEDRGMRAAGVKILHTRRELMDEGNVRELLKELPQLTFDQLMYFLDMSRPNNFSIAFRG
;
A
#
# COMPACT_ATOMS: atom_id res chain seq x y z
N MET A 1 9.02 -48.62 -24.39
CA MET A 1 9.39 -49.12 -23.05
C MET A 1 8.66 -50.43 -22.82
N GLN A 2 9.35 -51.49 -22.38
CA GLN A 2 8.78 -52.84 -22.25
C GLN A 2 7.86 -53.02 -21.03
N TYR A 3 7.91 -52.10 -20.06
CA TYR A 3 7.13 -52.18 -18.82
C TYR A 3 6.40 -50.86 -18.49
N PRO A 4 5.33 -50.89 -17.67
CA PRO A 4 4.62 -49.71 -17.20
C PRO A 4 5.52 -48.68 -16.50
N ARG A 5 5.18 -47.40 -16.63
CA ARG A 5 5.93 -46.29 -15.98
C ARG A 5 5.95 -46.41 -14.45
N ALA A 6 4.84 -46.85 -13.85
CA ALA A 6 4.74 -47.05 -12.39
C ALA A 6 5.74 -48.10 -11.87
N ASP A 7 6.04 -49.13 -12.67
CA ASP A 7 7.04 -50.14 -12.30
C ASP A 7 8.45 -49.54 -12.33
N HIS A 8 8.75 -48.69 -13.31
CA HIS A 8 10.03 -47.98 -13.38
C HIS A 8 10.22 -47.02 -12.20
N GLU A 9 9.15 -46.31 -11.81
CA GLU A 9 9.15 -45.42 -10.64
C GLU A 9 9.38 -46.21 -9.33
N SER A 10 8.68 -47.34 -9.17
CA SER A 10 8.82 -48.21 -8.00
C SER A 10 10.22 -48.81 -7.87
N VAL A 11 10.79 -49.28 -8.99
CA VAL A 11 12.17 -49.79 -9.06
C VAL A 11 13.18 -48.67 -8.80
N TYR A 12 13.00 -47.50 -9.40
CA TYR A 12 13.88 -46.36 -9.16
C TYR A 12 13.88 -45.98 -7.67
N CYS A 13 12.72 -45.79 -7.04
CA CYS A 13 12.63 -45.46 -5.61
C CYS A 13 13.31 -46.49 -4.71
N SER A 14 13.00 -47.77 -4.93
CA SER A 14 13.49 -48.87 -4.09
C SER A 14 15.00 -49.08 -4.23
N CYS A 15 15.55 -48.84 -5.42
CA CYS A 15 16.95 -49.17 -5.73
C CYS A 15 17.88 -47.94 -5.83
N ARG A 16 17.35 -46.71 -5.77
CA ARG A 16 18.11 -45.45 -5.91
C ARG A 16 19.30 -45.37 -4.97
N ARG A 17 19.12 -45.71 -3.70
CA ARG A 17 20.20 -45.63 -2.69
C ARG A 17 21.44 -46.47 -3.06
N VAL A 18 21.23 -47.60 -3.74
CA VAL A 18 22.31 -48.53 -4.10
C VAL A 18 22.91 -48.17 -5.47
N PHE A 19 22.06 -47.84 -6.45
CA PHE A 19 22.51 -47.62 -7.83
C PHE A 19 22.90 -46.19 -8.15
N SER A 20 22.64 -45.21 -7.27
CA SER A 20 23.18 -43.85 -7.40
C SER A 20 24.66 -43.73 -7.03
N ILE A 21 25.27 -44.76 -6.43
CA ILE A 21 26.71 -44.80 -6.20
C ILE A 21 27.42 -44.95 -7.55
N HIS A 22 28.43 -44.12 -7.83
CA HIS A 22 29.10 -44.04 -9.15
C HIS A 22 29.55 -45.41 -9.70
N LYS A 23 30.10 -46.29 -8.84
CA LYS A 23 30.54 -47.65 -9.23
C LYS A 23 29.39 -48.54 -9.72
N ASN A 24 28.18 -48.34 -9.19
CA ASN A 24 27.00 -49.12 -9.54
C ASN A 24 26.20 -48.48 -10.68
N ALA A 25 26.19 -47.14 -10.75
CA ALA A 25 25.50 -46.36 -11.79
C ALA A 25 26.04 -46.62 -13.21
N THR A 26 27.29 -47.05 -13.32
CA THR A 26 27.98 -47.35 -14.60
C THR A 26 27.81 -48.79 -15.05
N LEU A 27 27.15 -49.66 -14.26
CA LEU A 27 26.92 -51.06 -14.63
C LEU A 27 26.02 -51.16 -15.86
N ARG A 28 26.39 -52.04 -16.80
CA ARG A 28 25.62 -52.31 -18.03
C ARG A 28 25.33 -53.81 -18.25
N LYS A 29 26.14 -54.69 -17.67
CA LYS A 29 26.03 -56.14 -17.82
C LYS A 29 25.01 -56.72 -16.84
N GLN A 30 24.08 -57.52 -17.33
CA GLN A 30 23.01 -58.12 -16.52
C GLN A 30 23.52 -58.92 -15.31
N LYS A 31 24.51 -59.80 -15.49
CA LYS A 31 25.12 -60.58 -14.40
C LYS A 31 25.72 -59.72 -13.28
N ALA A 32 26.25 -58.55 -13.62
CA ALA A 32 26.81 -57.62 -12.63
C ALA A 32 25.69 -56.93 -11.83
N ILE A 33 24.61 -56.52 -12.50
CA ILE A 33 23.42 -55.94 -11.86
C ILE A 33 22.77 -56.98 -10.92
N GLU A 34 22.62 -58.21 -11.38
CA GLU A 34 22.13 -59.34 -10.58
C GLU A 34 22.93 -59.56 -9.30
N THR A 35 24.26 -59.45 -9.39
CA THR A 35 25.15 -59.63 -8.24
C THR A 35 24.90 -58.55 -7.19
N ILE A 36 24.71 -57.29 -7.61
CA ILE A 36 24.39 -56.18 -6.70
C ILE A 36 22.99 -56.34 -6.10
N VAL A 37 22.00 -56.75 -6.91
CA VAL A 37 20.63 -57.02 -6.44
C VAL A 37 20.63 -58.10 -5.35
N ARG A 38 21.34 -59.22 -5.56
CA ARG A 38 21.47 -60.28 -4.54
C ARG A 38 22.24 -59.81 -3.31
N ARG A 39 23.38 -59.13 -3.50
CA ARG A 39 24.24 -58.65 -2.41
C ARG A 39 23.50 -57.71 -1.46
N HIS A 40 22.65 -56.84 -2.00
CA HIS A 40 21.86 -55.88 -1.22
C HIS A 40 20.43 -56.36 -0.93
N SER A 41 20.10 -57.62 -1.24
CA SER A 41 18.76 -58.20 -1.07
C SER A 41 17.65 -57.29 -1.59
N LEU A 42 17.83 -56.71 -2.79
CA LEU A 42 16.89 -55.77 -3.37
C LEU A 42 15.67 -56.50 -3.92
N SER A 43 14.49 -56.17 -3.41
CA SER A 43 13.20 -56.63 -3.92
C SER A 43 12.23 -55.47 -4.04
N VAL A 44 11.34 -55.51 -5.02
CA VAL A 44 10.28 -54.51 -5.21
C VAL A 44 8.94 -55.22 -5.23
N SER A 45 7.99 -54.75 -4.42
CA SER A 45 6.67 -55.34 -4.29
C SER A 45 6.00 -55.46 -5.66
N ASN A 46 5.38 -56.61 -5.94
CA ASN A 46 4.67 -56.92 -7.20
C ASN A 46 5.56 -56.95 -8.47
N ILE A 47 6.88 -57.07 -8.33
CA ILE A 47 7.82 -57.18 -9.45
C ILE A 47 8.69 -58.44 -9.29
N SER A 48 8.68 -59.32 -10.29
CA SER A 48 9.55 -60.51 -10.29
C SER A 48 11.03 -60.12 -10.45
N ASN A 49 11.95 -60.94 -9.93
CA ASN A 49 13.39 -60.65 -10.01
C ASN A 49 13.88 -60.43 -11.45
N GLN A 50 13.39 -61.23 -12.41
CA GLN A 50 13.74 -61.08 -13.83
C GLN A 50 13.28 -59.72 -14.37
N LYS A 51 12.06 -59.29 -14.02
CA LYS A 51 11.51 -57.99 -14.41
C LYS A 51 12.27 -56.83 -13.75
N LEU A 52 12.62 -56.96 -12.47
CA LEU A 52 13.44 -56.00 -11.74
C LEU A 52 14.79 -55.77 -12.42
N ILE A 53 15.49 -56.85 -12.79
CA ILE A 53 16.80 -56.77 -13.43
C ILE A 53 16.70 -56.06 -14.80
N GLN A 54 15.68 -56.37 -15.59
CA GLN A 54 15.47 -55.73 -16.90
C GLN A 54 15.17 -54.23 -16.77
N ILE A 55 14.33 -53.84 -15.80
CA ILE A 55 14.04 -52.43 -15.52
C ILE A 55 15.32 -51.72 -15.03
N LEU A 56 16.07 -52.31 -14.10
CA LEU A 56 17.34 -51.73 -13.63
C LEU A 56 18.34 -51.54 -14.77
N GLN A 57 18.48 -52.53 -15.64
CA GLN A 57 19.37 -52.45 -16.79
C GLN A 57 18.99 -51.30 -17.73
N TYR A 58 17.68 -51.10 -17.98
CA TYR A 58 17.18 -49.97 -18.73
C TYR A 58 17.49 -48.63 -18.05
N LEU A 59 17.15 -48.47 -16.76
CA LEU A 59 17.36 -47.23 -16.03
C LEU A 59 18.84 -46.84 -15.89
N LEU A 60 19.72 -47.84 -15.73
CA LEU A 60 21.17 -47.66 -15.72
C LEU A 60 21.72 -47.27 -17.10
N LYS A 61 21.22 -47.90 -18.17
CA LYS A 61 21.57 -47.54 -19.56
C LYS A 61 21.21 -46.08 -19.85
N GLU A 62 20.04 -45.64 -19.40
CA GLU A 62 19.58 -44.25 -19.54
C GLU A 62 20.32 -43.27 -18.61
N GLY A 63 21.16 -43.75 -17.69
CA GLY A 63 21.92 -42.91 -16.77
C GLY A 63 21.07 -42.23 -15.70
N ILE A 64 19.85 -42.72 -15.46
CA ILE A 64 18.87 -42.10 -14.58
C ILE A 64 19.35 -42.09 -13.11
N PHE A 65 20.04 -43.14 -12.67
CA PHE A 65 20.58 -43.20 -11.31
C PHE A 65 21.79 -42.28 -11.09
N GLY A 66 22.52 -41.94 -12.15
CA GLY A 66 23.73 -41.11 -12.10
C GLY A 66 23.48 -39.60 -12.24
N SER A 67 22.26 -39.19 -12.59
CA SER A 67 21.91 -37.77 -12.73
C SER A 67 20.54 -37.48 -12.11
N ILE A 68 20.55 -36.66 -11.06
CA ILE A 68 19.31 -36.25 -10.38
C ILE A 68 18.42 -35.40 -11.30
N ALA A 69 19.02 -34.60 -12.19
CA ALA A 69 18.27 -33.82 -13.18
C ALA A 69 17.56 -34.75 -14.19
N LYS A 70 18.22 -35.81 -14.65
CA LYS A 70 17.63 -36.80 -15.57
C LYS A 70 16.56 -37.66 -14.89
N ALA A 71 16.73 -37.96 -13.62
CA ALA A 71 15.69 -38.60 -12.82
C ALA A 71 14.46 -37.69 -12.64
N ARG A 72 14.66 -36.38 -12.37
CA ARG A 72 13.58 -35.39 -12.26
C ARG A 72 12.80 -35.23 -13.55
N SER A 73 13.47 -35.23 -14.71
CA SER A 73 12.77 -35.16 -16.00
C SER A 73 12.05 -36.46 -16.34
N THR A 74 12.61 -37.62 -15.98
CA THR A 74 12.03 -38.93 -16.29
C THR A 74 10.86 -39.28 -15.36
N PHE A 75 10.95 -38.92 -14.08
CA PHE A 75 9.93 -39.21 -13.06
C PHE A 75 9.50 -37.94 -12.30
N PRO A 76 8.90 -36.93 -12.96
CA PRO A 76 8.57 -35.66 -12.30
C PRO A 76 7.74 -35.84 -11.02
N ARG A 77 6.84 -36.84 -11.00
CA ARG A 77 5.99 -37.16 -9.84
C ARG A 77 6.76 -37.58 -8.59
N LEU A 78 7.93 -38.19 -8.73
CA LEU A 78 8.78 -38.59 -7.60
C LEU A 78 9.53 -37.40 -6.97
N PHE A 79 9.55 -36.26 -7.67
CA PHE A 79 10.30 -35.07 -7.27
C PHE A 79 9.42 -33.82 -7.19
N LEU A 80 8.11 -33.97 -7.35
CA LEU A 80 7.18 -32.94 -6.93
C LEU A 80 7.41 -32.74 -5.43
N PRO A 81 7.64 -31.50 -4.96
CA PRO A 81 7.51 -31.25 -3.54
C PRO A 81 6.12 -31.73 -3.17
N TYR A 82 6.03 -32.63 -2.21
CA TYR A 82 4.77 -32.91 -1.55
C TYR A 82 4.27 -31.52 -1.12
N ILE A 83 3.22 -31.03 -1.76
CA ILE A 83 2.45 -29.94 -1.20
C ILE A 83 1.89 -30.60 0.05
N THR A 84 2.61 -30.46 1.17
CA THR A 84 1.98 -30.51 2.46
C THR A 84 0.76 -29.62 2.28
N PRO A 85 -0.47 -30.12 2.48
CA PRO A 85 -1.52 -29.22 2.90
C PRO A 85 -0.84 -28.43 4.01
N GLN A 86 -0.66 -27.11 3.83
CA GLN A 86 -0.25 -26.27 4.93
C GLN A 86 -1.12 -26.75 6.09
N ALA A 87 -0.51 -27.26 7.15
CA ALA A 87 -1.23 -27.44 8.40
C ALA A 87 -2.01 -26.15 8.54
N HIS A 88 -3.34 -26.20 8.48
CA HIS A 88 -4.19 -25.02 8.38
C HIS A 88 -3.58 -23.98 9.30
N GLU A 89 -2.88 -23.00 8.73
CA GLU A 89 -2.44 -21.85 9.50
C GLU A 89 -3.78 -21.21 9.78
N VAL A 90 -4.32 -21.49 10.96
CA VAL A 90 -5.38 -20.68 11.54
C VAL A 90 -4.89 -19.25 11.28
N PRO A 91 -5.63 -18.45 10.50
CA PRO A 91 -5.20 -17.10 10.17
C PRO A 91 -4.74 -16.47 11.47
N LYS A 92 -3.45 -16.10 11.54
CA LYS A 92 -2.91 -15.51 12.76
C LYS A 92 -3.87 -14.36 13.10
N PRO A 93 -4.49 -14.36 14.31
CA PRO A 93 -5.51 -13.38 14.62
C PRO A 93 -4.90 -11.99 14.39
N PRO A 94 -5.69 -11.04 13.86
CA PRO A 94 -5.19 -9.71 13.56
C PRO A 94 -4.52 -9.14 14.81
N SER A 95 -3.46 -8.36 14.61
CA SER A 95 -2.87 -7.64 15.73
C SER A 95 -3.95 -6.81 16.41
N ARG A 96 -3.85 -6.59 17.72
CA ARG A 96 -4.80 -5.74 18.45
C ARG A 96 -4.98 -4.38 17.78
N GLN A 97 -3.91 -3.85 17.19
CA GLN A 97 -3.88 -2.58 16.49
C GLN A 97 -4.64 -2.62 15.16
N ALA A 98 -4.47 -3.69 14.36
CA ALA A 98 -5.24 -3.89 13.13
C ALA A 98 -6.73 -4.07 13.43
N PHE A 99 -7.08 -4.83 14.47
CA PHE A 99 -8.46 -4.98 14.90
C PHE A 99 -9.09 -3.62 15.28
N ILE A 100 -8.42 -2.81 16.12
CA ILE A 100 -8.93 -1.48 16.51
C ILE A 100 -9.14 -0.57 15.29
N MET A 101 -8.23 -0.59 14.32
CA MET A 101 -8.34 0.21 13.10
C MET A 101 -9.55 -0.20 12.25
N GLU A 102 -9.79 -1.51 12.09
CA GLU A 102 -10.95 -2.04 11.38
C GLU A 102 -12.28 -1.68 12.08
N GLU A 103 -12.30 -1.72 13.42
CA GLU A 103 -13.44 -1.28 14.21
C GLU A 103 -13.71 0.23 14.05
N HIS A 104 -12.68 1.08 14.00
CA HIS A 104 -12.82 2.52 13.74
C HIS A 104 -13.41 2.80 12.36
N ILE A 105 -13.00 2.07 11.33
CA ILE A 105 -13.58 2.17 9.99
C ILE A 105 -15.07 1.80 10.04
N ARG A 106 -15.43 0.74 10.78
CA ARG A 106 -16.83 0.35 10.96
C ARG A 106 -17.64 1.42 11.68
N LEU A 107 -17.10 2.08 12.70
CA LEU A 107 -17.77 3.15 13.43
C LEU A 107 -18.17 4.30 12.50
N ILE A 108 -17.24 4.82 11.69
CA ILE A 108 -17.57 5.94 10.77
C ILE A 108 -18.48 5.52 9.62
N THR A 109 -18.39 4.26 9.18
CA THR A 109 -19.23 3.75 8.08
C THR A 109 -20.67 3.51 8.51
N THR A 110 -20.86 2.97 9.72
CA THR A 110 -22.19 2.60 10.23
C THR A 110 -22.85 3.70 11.05
N GLY A 111 -22.06 4.60 11.65
CA GLY A 111 -22.55 5.62 12.59
C GLY A 111 -23.04 5.06 13.92
N ILE A 112 -22.80 3.78 14.23
CA ILE A 112 -23.23 3.20 15.51
C ILE A 112 -22.51 3.91 16.65
N TYR A 113 -23.28 4.38 17.64
CA TYR A 113 -22.81 5.20 18.78
C TYR A 113 -22.41 6.64 18.43
N SER A 114 -22.73 7.13 17.24
CA SER A 114 -22.43 8.51 16.86
C SER A 114 -23.16 9.52 17.75
N ASP A 115 -22.43 10.51 18.23
CA ASP A 115 -22.90 11.61 19.07
C ASP A 115 -22.48 12.99 18.52
N LEU A 116 -21.97 13.03 17.29
CA LEU A 116 -21.57 14.22 16.54
C LEU A 116 -21.97 14.09 15.07
N LYS A 117 -22.47 15.17 14.47
CA LYS A 117 -22.63 15.29 13.02
C LYS A 117 -21.55 16.20 12.46
N LEU A 118 -20.76 15.69 11.52
CA LEU A 118 -19.85 16.51 10.72
C LEU A 118 -20.51 16.80 9.38
N ILE A 119 -20.60 18.07 8.98
CA ILE A 119 -21.40 18.49 7.82
C ILE A 119 -20.46 19.16 6.82
N SER A 120 -20.34 18.58 5.62
CA SER A 120 -19.74 19.20 4.44
C SER A 120 -20.82 19.50 3.40
N ALA A 121 -20.47 20.27 2.36
CA ALA A 121 -21.38 20.59 1.27
C ALA A 121 -21.96 19.34 0.56
N LEU A 122 -21.19 18.25 0.47
CA LEU A 122 -21.60 17.02 -0.22
C LEU A 122 -22.14 15.94 0.71
N ARG A 123 -21.74 15.93 1.99
CA ARG A 123 -22.01 14.81 2.88
C ARG A 123 -22.12 15.23 4.33
N THR A 124 -23.02 14.56 5.05
CA THR A 124 -23.04 14.56 6.51
C THR A 124 -22.51 13.23 7.03
N TYR A 125 -21.58 13.26 7.98
CA TYR A 125 -20.96 12.10 8.60
C TYR A 125 -21.50 11.94 10.03
N ALA A 126 -21.96 10.73 10.35
CA ALA A 126 -22.28 10.32 11.71
C ALA A 126 -20.98 9.97 12.43
N ALA A 127 -20.48 10.91 13.24
CA ALA A 127 -19.16 10.86 13.86
C ALA A 127 -19.23 10.76 15.38
N HIS A 128 -18.06 10.60 16.00
CA HIS A 128 -17.91 10.35 17.42
C HIS A 128 -17.07 11.45 18.06
N ARG A 129 -17.62 12.16 19.05
CA ARG A 129 -16.92 13.23 19.79
C ARG A 129 -15.63 12.71 20.40
N ALA A 130 -15.67 11.51 20.99
CA ALA A 130 -14.50 10.87 21.61
C ALA A 130 -13.35 10.61 20.62
N VAL A 131 -13.64 10.47 19.32
CA VAL A 131 -12.62 10.29 18.28
C VAL A 131 -12.14 11.64 17.74
N VAL A 132 -13.09 12.53 17.41
CA VAL A 132 -12.82 13.79 16.71
C VAL A 132 -12.28 14.88 17.64
N CYS A 133 -12.90 15.09 18.81
CA CYS A 133 -12.56 16.20 19.71
C CYS A 133 -11.19 16.05 20.39
N LEU A 134 -10.64 14.82 20.44
CA LEU A 134 -9.26 14.59 20.91
C LEU A 134 -8.21 15.05 19.88
N GLN A 135 -8.60 15.15 18.62
CA GLN A 135 -7.70 15.44 17.50
C GLN A 135 -7.85 16.86 16.97
N SER A 136 -8.98 17.52 17.21
CA SER A 136 -9.22 18.91 16.84
C SER A 136 -9.75 19.73 18.03
N PRO A 137 -8.92 20.59 18.64
CA PRO A 137 -9.35 21.53 19.68
C PRO A 137 -10.41 22.52 19.18
N VAL A 138 -10.40 22.87 17.89
CA VAL A 138 -11.40 23.75 17.26
C VAL A 138 -12.79 23.10 17.28
N ILE A 139 -12.89 21.86 16.80
CA ILE A 139 -14.16 21.11 16.81
C ILE A 139 -14.60 20.83 18.25
N SER A 140 -13.66 20.52 19.15
CA SER A 140 -13.92 20.30 20.57
C SER A 140 -14.57 21.52 21.24
N LYS A 141 -14.00 22.71 21.04
CA LYS A 141 -14.56 23.97 21.55
C LYS A 141 -15.94 24.27 20.98
N SER A 142 -16.17 24.00 19.69
CA SER A 142 -17.50 24.14 19.07
C SER A 142 -18.53 23.23 19.73
N CYS A 143 -18.17 21.98 20.04
CA CYS A 143 -19.05 21.06 20.77
C CYS A 143 -19.34 21.55 22.20
N GLN A 144 -18.33 22.03 22.93
CA GLN A 144 -18.50 22.55 24.29
C GLN A 144 -19.41 23.78 24.32
N TYR A 145 -19.31 24.66 23.32
CA TYR A 145 -20.18 25.83 23.19
C TYR A 145 -21.65 25.43 22.98
N GLN A 146 -21.91 24.42 22.16
CA GLN A 146 -23.25 23.87 21.96
C GLN A 146 -23.82 23.26 23.25
N ASP A 147 -23.02 22.46 23.96
CA ASP A 147 -23.43 21.86 25.23
C ASP A 147 -23.82 22.94 26.25
N ALA A 148 -23.02 24.01 26.36
CA ALA A 148 -23.29 25.11 27.29
C ALA A 148 -24.59 25.88 26.95
N ASN A 149 -24.92 26.02 25.66
CA ASN A 149 -26.15 26.69 25.24
C ASN A 149 -27.40 25.84 25.50
N LEU A 150 -27.29 24.51 25.36
CA LEU A 150 -28.40 23.60 25.68
C LEU A 150 -28.80 23.66 27.16
N VAL A 151 -27.82 23.78 28.07
CA VAL A 151 -28.09 23.93 29.51
C VAL A 151 -28.83 25.22 29.83
N ARG A 152 -28.62 26.29 29.04
CA ARG A 152 -29.26 27.60 29.26
C ARG A 152 -30.68 27.71 28.73
N SER A 153 -31.09 26.79 27.85
CA SER A 153 -32.39 26.79 27.18
C SER A 153 -33.39 25.76 27.75
N SER A 154 -33.11 25.16 28.91
CA SER A 154 -33.91 24.08 29.49
C SER A 154 -35.22 24.57 30.14
N ASP A 155 -36.18 24.97 29.30
CA ASP A 155 -37.60 24.84 29.58
C ASP A 155 -38.11 23.60 28.82
N CYS A 156 -38.58 22.58 29.56
CA CYS A 156 -39.36 21.44 29.06
C CYS A 156 -38.72 20.56 27.94
N GLY A 157 -38.08 19.45 28.35
CA GLY A 157 -38.22 18.14 27.68
C GLY A 157 -37.79 18.00 26.22
N THR A 158 -36.99 18.90 25.66
CA THR A 158 -36.58 18.84 24.26
C THR A 158 -35.54 17.74 24.04
N HIS A 159 -35.76 16.86 23.07
CA HIS A 159 -34.83 15.80 22.66
C HIS A 159 -33.40 16.36 22.53
N ALA A 160 -32.41 15.72 23.18
CA ALA A 160 -31.01 16.14 23.11
C ALA A 160 -30.59 16.33 21.65
N SER A 161 -30.36 17.58 21.23
CA SER A 161 -29.88 17.84 19.89
C SER A 161 -28.46 17.28 19.79
N ILE A 162 -28.24 16.36 18.85
CA ILE A 162 -26.90 15.86 18.55
C ILE A 162 -26.05 17.05 18.11
N ASN A 163 -24.85 17.21 18.70
CA ASN A 163 -23.93 18.28 18.33
C ASN A 163 -23.59 18.19 16.84
N SER A 164 -23.43 19.34 16.21
CA SER A 164 -23.07 19.40 14.79
C SER A 164 -21.93 20.36 14.54
N PHE A 165 -20.99 20.00 13.66
CA PHE A 165 -19.93 20.86 13.18
C PHE A 165 -20.03 20.99 11.66
N ASN A 166 -20.14 22.22 11.16
CA ASN A 166 -20.25 22.51 9.74
C ASN A 166 -18.91 23.04 9.21
N PHE A 167 -18.38 22.38 8.19
CA PHE A 167 -17.16 22.76 7.47
C PHE A 167 -17.38 23.93 6.49
N GLN A 168 -18.56 24.54 6.50
CA GLN A 168 -18.91 25.70 5.69
C GLN A 168 -18.66 25.44 4.19
N ASP A 169 -17.96 26.35 3.52
CA ASP A 169 -17.66 26.30 2.09
C ASP A 169 -16.35 25.56 1.79
N ASP A 170 -15.77 24.84 2.76
CA ASP A 170 -14.55 24.06 2.55
C ASP A 170 -14.75 22.98 1.48
N ASP A 171 -13.66 22.70 0.76
CA ASP A 171 -13.63 21.70 -0.28
C ASP A 171 -14.05 20.32 0.25
N PRO A 172 -15.11 19.71 -0.31
CA PRO A 172 -15.73 18.52 0.28
C PRO A 172 -14.86 17.27 0.19
N LEU A 173 -13.94 17.20 -0.79
CA LEU A 173 -12.98 16.10 -0.92
C LEU A 173 -11.89 16.21 0.15
N SER A 174 -11.43 17.43 0.43
CA SER A 174 -10.46 17.74 1.48
C SER A 174 -11.06 17.46 2.87
N VAL A 175 -12.33 17.82 3.07
CA VAL A 175 -13.07 17.49 4.30
C VAL A 175 -13.19 15.97 4.50
N ASP A 176 -13.46 15.20 3.46
CA ASP A 176 -13.50 13.74 3.58
C ASP A 176 -12.14 13.16 3.97
N CYS A 177 -11.04 13.69 3.43
CA CYS A 177 -9.69 13.31 3.86
C CYS A 177 -9.46 13.61 5.36
N VAL A 178 -9.93 14.76 5.85
CA VAL A 178 -9.89 15.11 7.29
C VAL A 178 -10.71 14.10 8.12
N VAL A 179 -11.91 13.73 7.64
CA VAL A 179 -12.78 12.76 8.32
C VAL A 179 -12.16 11.36 8.33
N GLN A 180 -11.60 10.90 7.21
CA GLN A 180 -10.87 9.61 7.13
C GLN A 180 -9.72 9.58 8.14
N TYR A 181 -8.95 10.67 8.21
CA TYR A 181 -7.82 10.79 9.12
C TYR A 181 -8.22 10.61 10.58
N PHE A 182 -9.35 11.18 11.02
CA PHE A 182 -9.79 11.02 12.42
C PHE A 182 -9.95 9.56 12.84
N TYR A 183 -10.31 8.65 11.93
CA TYR A 183 -10.54 7.24 12.25
C TYR A 183 -9.36 6.34 11.92
N GLN A 184 -8.61 6.68 10.87
CA GLN A 184 -7.59 5.81 10.29
C GLN A 184 -6.16 6.29 10.56
N SER A 185 -5.98 7.51 11.08
CA SER A 185 -4.66 8.18 11.17
C SER A 185 -3.94 8.29 9.82
N ASP A 186 -4.70 8.14 8.73
CA ASP A 186 -4.28 8.25 7.35
C ASP A 186 -5.50 8.63 6.50
N TYR A 187 -5.27 9.07 5.27
CA TYR A 187 -6.33 9.36 4.30
C TYR A 187 -5.91 8.95 2.90
N VAL A 188 -6.86 8.47 2.10
CA VAL A 188 -6.63 8.16 0.68
C VAL A 188 -7.35 9.17 -0.19
N THR A 189 -6.72 9.50 -1.30
CA THR A 189 -7.19 10.49 -2.29
C THR A 189 -8.15 9.89 -3.31
N THR A 190 -8.53 8.62 -3.13
CA THR A 190 -9.43 7.94 -4.05
C THR A 190 -10.77 8.66 -4.13
N TYR A 191 -11.00 9.34 -5.26
CA TYR A 191 -12.32 9.83 -5.72
C TYR A 191 -13.42 8.76 -5.69
N SER A 192 -13.03 7.48 -5.53
CA SER A 192 -13.90 6.29 -5.50
C SER A 192 -14.37 5.87 -4.10
N ALA A 193 -13.86 6.44 -2.99
CA ALA A 193 -14.38 6.10 -1.65
C ALA A 193 -15.84 6.57 -1.45
N PHE A 194 -16.40 7.25 -2.46
CA PHE A 194 -17.62 8.04 -2.35
C PHE A 194 -18.88 7.45 -2.95
N GLY A 195 -18.86 6.41 -3.81
CA GLY A 195 -20.08 6.07 -4.56
C GLY A 195 -20.73 7.27 -5.28
N LEU A 196 -19.97 8.35 -5.47
CA LEU A 196 -20.35 9.53 -6.22
C LEU A 196 -19.85 9.25 -7.63
N ASP A 197 -20.76 8.78 -8.47
CA ASP A 197 -20.65 8.82 -9.92
C ASP A 197 -20.66 10.30 -10.35
N VAL A 198 -19.57 11.02 -10.03
CA VAL A 198 -19.33 12.34 -10.61
C VAL A 198 -18.86 12.06 -12.02
N GLY A 199 -19.82 12.06 -12.95
CA GLY A 199 -19.61 11.93 -14.39
C GLY A 199 -18.71 13.02 -14.94
N ILE A 200 -17.41 12.89 -14.71
CA ILE A 200 -16.39 13.47 -15.58
C ILE A 200 -16.14 12.38 -16.63
N GLY A 201 -16.78 12.55 -17.79
CA GLY A 201 -16.90 11.54 -18.84
C GLY A 201 -15.60 10.90 -19.29
N ALA A 202 -15.23 9.79 -18.65
CA ALA A 202 -14.39 8.76 -19.22
C ALA A 202 -15.24 7.49 -19.35
N VAL A 203 -15.82 7.34 -20.54
CA VAL A 203 -16.50 6.10 -20.95
C VAL A 203 -15.45 4.99 -20.97
N HIS A 204 -15.40 4.15 -19.95
CA HIS A 204 -14.68 2.88 -20.03
C HIS A 204 -15.56 1.76 -19.50
N GLU A 205 -16.00 0.94 -20.44
CA GLU A 205 -16.72 -0.31 -20.24
C GLU A 205 -16.03 -1.18 -19.17
N GLU A 206 -16.84 -1.71 -18.26
CA GLU A 206 -16.45 -2.73 -17.31
C GLU A 206 -15.87 -3.94 -18.05
N LYS A 207 -14.57 -4.17 -17.90
CA LYS A 207 -13.97 -5.49 -18.11
C LYS A 207 -13.37 -5.96 -16.81
N GLU A 208 -13.93 -7.06 -16.32
CA GLU A 208 -13.46 -7.78 -15.14
C GLU A 208 -12.00 -8.22 -15.30
N GLY A 209 -11.18 -7.80 -14.33
CA GLY A 209 -9.78 -8.21 -14.14
C GLY A 209 -8.76 -7.11 -14.45
N VAL A 210 -7.74 -7.00 -13.57
CA VAL A 210 -6.46 -6.25 -13.73
C VAL A 210 -6.45 -4.84 -13.06
N PRO A 211 -5.27 -4.35 -12.62
CA PRO A 211 -4.87 -4.08 -11.23
C PRO A 211 -5.21 -2.66 -10.75
N ASP A 212 -4.99 -2.42 -9.46
CA ASP A 212 -5.09 -1.13 -8.78
C ASP A 212 -4.05 -0.10 -9.29
N ALA A 213 -4.28 0.46 -10.48
CA ALA A 213 -3.42 1.48 -11.08
C ALA A 213 -4.24 2.43 -11.95
N ARG A 214 -4.93 3.38 -11.32
CA ARG A 214 -5.24 4.65 -12.00
C ARG A 214 -3.91 5.32 -12.38
N PRO A 215 -3.83 6.09 -13.48
CA PRO A 215 -2.63 6.83 -13.79
C PRO A 215 -2.43 7.89 -12.70
N ASP A 216 -1.55 7.57 -11.76
CA ASP A 216 -0.97 8.51 -10.81
C ASP A 216 -0.27 9.58 -11.63
N ASN A 217 -0.96 10.70 -11.84
CA ASN A 217 -0.52 11.82 -12.66
C ASN A 217 -0.30 13.07 -11.79
N GLY A 218 -0.23 12.90 -10.46
CA GLY A 218 -0.03 13.99 -9.51
C GLY A 218 -1.26 14.86 -9.24
N PHE A 219 -2.46 14.48 -9.68
CA PHE A 219 -3.70 15.23 -9.41
C PHE A 219 -3.97 15.45 -7.91
N ASP A 220 -3.46 14.53 -7.08
CA ASP A 220 -3.61 14.52 -5.64
C ASP A 220 -2.79 15.62 -4.92
N MET A 221 -1.84 16.27 -5.61
CA MET A 221 -1.04 17.36 -5.02
C MET A 221 -1.90 18.51 -4.53
N VAL A 222 -2.85 18.98 -5.35
CA VAL A 222 -3.75 20.08 -4.98
C VAL A 222 -4.59 19.67 -3.75
N LEU A 223 -5.08 18.43 -3.73
CA LEU A 223 -5.85 17.90 -2.61
C LEU A 223 -5.01 17.87 -1.32
N HIS A 224 -3.74 17.44 -1.38
CA HIS A 224 -2.84 17.48 -0.23
C HIS A 224 -2.62 18.88 0.32
N VAL A 225 -2.50 19.89 -0.57
CA VAL A 225 -2.39 21.29 -0.17
C VAL A 225 -3.67 21.77 0.53
N LYS A 226 -4.84 21.45 -0.01
CA LYS A 226 -6.11 21.82 0.64
C LYS A 226 -6.28 21.14 2.00
N VAL A 227 -5.93 19.85 2.12
CA VAL A 227 -5.94 19.12 3.39
C VAL A 227 -4.97 19.74 4.40
N TYR A 228 -3.80 20.21 3.95
CA TYR A 228 -2.86 20.96 4.79
C TYR A 228 -3.48 22.25 5.34
N ALA A 229 -4.15 23.04 4.48
CA ALA A 229 -4.84 24.26 4.91
C ALA A 229 -5.96 23.96 5.92
N LEU A 230 -6.79 22.94 5.67
CA LEU A 230 -7.83 22.52 6.61
C LEU A 230 -7.25 22.00 7.94
N ALA A 231 -6.12 21.29 7.89
CA ALA A 231 -5.46 20.79 9.10
C ALA A 231 -4.94 21.94 9.97
N GLU A 232 -4.47 23.04 9.38
CA GLU A 232 -4.14 24.25 10.13
C GLU A 232 -5.41 24.93 10.68
N GLN A 233 -6.42 25.14 9.83
CA GLN A 233 -7.68 25.80 10.19
C GLN A 233 -8.41 25.10 11.36
N TYR A 234 -8.36 23.77 11.39
CA TYR A 234 -9.01 22.96 12.42
C TYR A 234 -8.08 22.50 13.54
N ASP A 235 -6.83 22.99 13.56
CA ASP A 235 -5.82 22.67 14.56
C ASP A 235 -5.61 21.16 14.72
N ILE A 236 -5.16 20.51 13.65
CA ILE A 236 -4.88 19.08 13.54
C ILE A 236 -3.40 18.88 13.12
N PRO A 237 -2.42 19.10 14.02
CA PRO A 237 -1.01 19.20 13.65
C PRO A 237 -0.43 17.95 12.97
N LEU A 238 -0.88 16.77 13.39
CA LEU A 238 -0.41 15.51 12.81
C LEU A 238 -0.95 15.28 11.39
N LEU A 239 -2.18 15.73 11.09
CA LEU A 239 -2.71 15.71 9.73
C LEU A 239 -1.97 16.72 8.85
N LYS A 240 -1.64 17.90 9.38
CA LYS A 240 -0.85 18.92 8.69
C LYS A 240 0.53 18.39 8.28
N ALA A 241 1.21 17.68 9.19
CA ALA A 241 2.49 17.04 8.89
C ALA A 241 2.34 15.91 7.86
N LEU A 242 1.28 15.11 7.96
CA LEU A 242 0.99 14.01 7.03
C LEU A 242 0.72 14.52 5.61
N SER A 243 -0.09 15.56 5.46
CA SER A 243 -0.44 16.11 4.15
C SER A 243 0.74 16.78 3.46
N LEU A 244 1.61 17.46 4.23
CA LEU A 244 2.89 17.95 3.72
C LEU A 244 3.76 16.81 3.18
N LYS A 245 3.90 15.73 3.96
CA LYS A 245 4.69 14.56 3.55
C LYS A 245 4.13 13.94 2.26
N LYS A 246 2.82 13.75 2.17
CA LYS A 246 2.18 13.18 0.97
C LYS A 246 2.31 14.09 -0.25
N PHE A 247 2.22 15.40 -0.07
CA PHE A 247 2.52 16.36 -1.13
C PHE A 247 3.98 16.24 -1.60
N GLU A 248 4.95 16.18 -0.69
CA GLU A 248 6.36 16.04 -1.04
C GLU A 248 6.65 14.75 -1.82
N GLU A 249 6.02 13.64 -1.43
CA GLU A 249 6.11 12.35 -2.15
C GLU A 249 5.50 12.45 -3.55
N ALA A 250 4.24 12.90 -3.66
CA ALA A 250 3.56 13.07 -4.94
C ALA A 250 4.30 14.03 -5.89
N ALA A 251 4.82 15.14 -5.36
CA ALA A 251 5.55 16.12 -6.15
C ALA A 251 6.94 15.64 -6.56
N GLN A 252 7.59 14.75 -5.81
CA GLN A 252 8.84 14.13 -6.22
C GLN A 252 8.65 13.21 -7.43
N ASP A 253 7.56 12.46 -7.44
CA ASP A 253 7.24 11.50 -8.49
C ASP A 253 6.66 12.18 -9.74
N HIS A 254 5.83 13.21 -9.57
CA HIS A 254 5.05 13.85 -10.64
C HIS A 254 5.36 15.34 -10.84
N TRP A 255 6.60 15.78 -10.61
CA TRP A 255 7.00 17.20 -10.71
C TRP A 255 6.76 17.87 -12.08
N ARG A 256 6.60 17.10 -13.19
CA ARG A 256 6.25 17.63 -14.52
C ARG A 256 4.74 17.74 -14.75
N SER A 257 3.93 17.33 -13.78
CA SER A 257 2.48 17.41 -13.89
C SER A 257 2.02 18.87 -13.86
N PRO A 258 1.04 19.27 -14.69
CA PRO A 258 0.45 20.61 -14.61
C PRO A 258 -0.14 20.90 -13.23
N TYR A 259 -0.57 19.85 -12.50
CA TYR A 259 -1.13 19.96 -11.16
C TYR A 259 -0.13 20.45 -10.11
N LEU A 260 1.18 20.38 -10.37
CA LEU A 260 2.17 21.00 -9.48
C LEU A 260 1.96 22.51 -9.41
N LEU A 261 1.74 23.19 -10.54
CA LEU A 261 1.56 24.64 -10.56
C LEU A 261 0.26 25.06 -9.88
N ASP A 262 -0.80 24.29 -10.10
CA ASP A 262 -2.08 24.52 -9.44
C ASP A 262 -1.98 24.29 -7.92
N ALA A 263 -1.21 23.30 -7.49
CA ALA A 263 -0.95 23.05 -6.07
C ALA A 263 -0.12 24.19 -5.45
N LEU A 264 0.84 24.75 -6.18
CA LEU A 264 1.60 25.93 -5.72
C LEU A 264 0.70 27.17 -5.63
N ARG A 265 -0.19 27.41 -6.59
CA ARG A 265 -1.18 28.48 -6.49
C ARG A 265 -2.01 28.31 -5.23
N GLU A 266 -2.61 27.13 -5.07
CA GLU A 266 -3.42 26.79 -3.90
C GLU A 266 -2.63 27.01 -2.60
N ALA A 267 -1.36 26.61 -2.55
CA ALA A 267 -0.54 26.74 -1.34
C ALA A 267 -0.34 28.21 -0.96
N TYR A 268 -0.11 29.11 -1.93
CA TYR A 268 0.08 30.53 -1.66
C TYR A 268 -1.24 31.28 -1.41
N THR A 269 -2.39 30.76 -1.84
CA THR A 269 -3.71 31.38 -1.62
C THR A 269 -4.42 30.89 -0.37
N SER A 270 -4.17 29.65 0.07
CA SER A 270 -4.87 29.00 1.20
C SER A 270 -4.12 29.02 2.52
N THR A 271 -2.85 29.42 2.52
CA THR A 271 -2.02 29.50 3.75
C THR A 271 -1.68 30.95 4.09
N ILE A 272 -1.43 31.26 5.35
CA ILE A 272 -0.89 32.56 5.80
C ILE A 272 0.64 32.60 5.65
N GLU A 273 1.25 33.79 5.72
CA GLU A 273 2.70 33.96 5.50
C GLU A 273 3.57 33.22 6.52
N GLU A 274 3.11 33.09 7.76
CA GLU A 274 3.81 32.39 8.83
C GLU A 274 3.82 30.87 8.59
N ASP A 275 2.82 30.35 7.88
CA ASP A 275 2.67 28.94 7.57
C ASP A 275 3.47 28.55 6.32
N ARG A 276 4.78 28.43 6.51
CA ARG A 276 5.74 28.26 5.41
C ARG A 276 5.96 26.81 4.98
N GLY A 277 5.41 25.81 5.68
CA GLY A 277 5.74 24.40 5.43
C GLY A 277 5.47 23.96 3.99
N MET A 278 4.24 24.14 3.52
CA MET A 278 3.83 23.78 2.16
C MET A 278 4.54 24.63 1.09
N ARG A 279 4.67 25.95 1.35
CA ARG A 279 5.36 26.89 0.45
C ARG A 279 6.84 26.54 0.27
N ALA A 280 7.53 26.23 1.37
CA ALA A 280 8.94 25.84 1.38
C ALA A 280 9.17 24.53 0.62
N ALA A 281 8.26 23.55 0.75
CA ALA A 281 8.31 22.32 -0.05
C ALA A 281 8.22 22.63 -1.55
N GLY A 282 7.27 23.49 -1.95
CA GLY A 282 7.14 23.96 -3.32
C GLY A 282 8.39 24.65 -3.89
N VAL A 283 8.93 25.61 -3.15
CA VAL A 283 10.18 26.32 -3.49
C VAL A 283 11.35 25.34 -3.64
N LYS A 284 11.48 24.37 -2.73
CA LYS A 284 12.52 23.34 -2.78
C LYS A 284 12.40 22.49 -4.05
N ILE A 285 11.19 22.12 -4.47
CA ILE A 285 10.97 21.36 -5.71
C ILE A 285 11.41 22.18 -6.93
N LEU A 286 10.95 23.43 -7.06
CA LEU A 286 11.33 24.32 -8.16
C LEU A 286 12.84 24.56 -8.21
N HIS A 287 13.48 24.76 -7.05
CA HIS A 287 14.93 24.93 -6.99
C HIS A 287 15.71 23.68 -7.40
N THR A 288 15.25 22.49 -6.95
CA THR A 288 15.91 21.22 -7.23
C THR A 288 15.78 20.82 -8.70
N ARG A 289 14.63 21.13 -9.32
CA ARG A 289 14.33 20.84 -10.73
C ARG A 289 14.55 22.07 -11.60
N ARG A 290 15.80 22.47 -11.81
CA ARG A 290 16.15 23.69 -12.58
C ARG A 290 15.50 23.80 -13.96
N GLU A 291 15.23 22.67 -14.62
CA GLU A 291 14.51 22.62 -15.91
C GLU A 291 13.13 23.28 -15.84
N LEU A 292 12.42 23.18 -14.69
CA LEU A 292 11.12 23.81 -14.49
C LEU A 292 11.20 25.33 -14.59
N MET A 293 12.29 25.95 -14.13
CA MET A 293 12.46 27.41 -14.15
C MET A 293 12.59 27.98 -15.57
N ASP A 294 12.89 27.12 -16.55
CA ASP A 294 12.94 27.50 -17.96
C ASP A 294 11.59 27.34 -18.68
N GLU A 295 10.63 26.66 -18.06
CA GLU A 295 9.30 26.48 -18.64
C GLU A 295 8.47 27.76 -18.56
N GLY A 296 7.75 28.08 -19.65
CA GLY A 296 6.97 29.31 -19.76
C GLY A 296 5.85 29.40 -18.73
N ASN A 297 5.15 28.30 -18.47
CA ASN A 297 4.10 28.18 -17.45
C ASN A 297 4.60 28.48 -16.03
N VAL A 298 5.80 28.01 -15.66
CA VAL A 298 6.43 28.29 -14.36
C VAL A 298 6.84 29.76 -14.26
N ARG A 299 7.39 30.33 -15.34
CA ARG A 299 7.73 31.76 -15.39
C ARG A 299 6.49 32.66 -15.28
N GLU A 300 5.38 32.27 -15.88
CA GLU A 300 4.10 32.98 -15.69
C GLU A 300 3.59 32.83 -14.26
N LEU A 301 3.68 31.64 -13.64
CA LEU A 301 3.31 31.44 -12.24
C LEU A 301 4.14 32.33 -11.29
N LEU A 302 5.44 32.46 -11.52
CA LEU A 302 6.32 33.33 -10.74
C LEU A 302 5.92 34.81 -10.85
N LYS A 303 5.48 35.25 -12.04
CA LYS A 303 4.95 36.62 -12.22
C LYS A 303 3.59 36.80 -11.55
N GLU A 304 2.75 35.77 -11.59
CA GLU A 304 1.41 35.73 -10.98
C GLU A 304 1.49 35.80 -9.45
N LEU A 305 2.50 35.15 -8.86
CA LEU A 305 2.68 35.03 -7.41
C LEU A 305 4.00 35.70 -6.95
N PRO A 306 3.98 37.01 -6.63
CA PRO A 306 5.17 37.74 -6.19
C PRO A 306 5.84 37.13 -4.96
N GLN A 307 5.04 36.60 -4.02
CA GLN A 307 5.58 35.97 -2.81
C GLN A 307 6.33 34.68 -3.11
N LEU A 308 5.87 33.87 -4.08
CA LEU A 308 6.60 32.69 -4.53
C LEU A 308 7.95 33.09 -5.15
N THR A 309 7.96 34.15 -5.97
CA THR A 309 9.21 34.68 -6.54
C THR A 309 10.17 35.16 -5.46
N PHE A 310 9.66 35.87 -4.44
CA PHE A 310 10.45 36.31 -3.31
C PHE A 310 11.04 35.12 -2.53
N ASP A 311 10.22 34.14 -2.17
CA ASP A 311 10.65 32.96 -1.42
C ASP A 311 11.68 32.14 -2.23
N GLN A 312 11.49 32.01 -3.54
CA GLN A 312 12.44 31.35 -4.45
C GLN A 312 13.80 32.06 -4.49
N LEU A 313 13.80 33.40 -4.53
CA LEU A 313 15.03 34.20 -4.49
C LEU A 313 15.74 34.05 -3.14
N MET A 314 15.00 34.14 -2.03
CA MET A 314 15.55 33.98 -0.69
C MET A 314 16.16 32.59 -0.51
N TYR A 315 15.47 31.54 -0.95
CA TYR A 315 15.98 30.18 -0.94
C TYR A 315 17.26 30.03 -1.79
N PHE A 316 17.30 30.63 -2.98
CA PHE A 316 18.51 30.63 -3.82
C PHE A 316 19.70 31.30 -3.13
N LEU A 317 19.47 32.45 -2.47
CA LEU A 317 20.50 33.16 -1.73
C LEU A 317 21.00 32.34 -0.54
N ASP A 318 20.11 31.70 0.21
CA ASP A 318 20.47 30.87 1.36
C ASP A 318 21.28 29.64 0.92
N MET A 319 20.91 28.99 -0.18
CA MET A 319 21.66 27.86 -0.75
C MET A 319 23.02 28.26 -1.36
N SER A 320 23.20 29.53 -1.71
CA SER A 320 24.44 30.06 -2.30
C SER A 320 25.44 30.55 -1.24
N ARG A 321 25.03 30.66 0.03
CA ARG A 321 25.94 31.01 1.12
C ARG A 321 26.89 29.84 1.38
N PRO A 322 28.23 30.04 1.38
CA PRO A 322 29.14 28.99 1.81
C PRO A 322 28.78 28.59 3.24
N ASN A 323 28.58 27.28 3.47
CA ASN A 323 28.18 26.67 4.74
C ASN A 323 29.09 27.09 5.90
N ASN A 324 28.81 28.24 6.49
CA ASN A 324 29.15 28.61 7.85
C ASN A 324 27.83 28.94 8.51
N PHE A 325 27.09 27.92 8.93
CA PHE A 325 26.07 27.89 9.99
C PHE A 325 25.24 26.62 9.82
N SER A 326 25.90 25.46 9.99
CA SER A 326 25.21 24.35 10.62
C SER A 326 24.90 24.81 12.04
N ILE A 327 23.67 25.24 12.30
CA ILE A 327 22.94 25.22 13.59
C ILE A 327 21.61 25.98 13.36
N ALA A 328 20.52 25.35 13.80
CA ALA A 328 19.18 25.92 14.04
C ALA A 328 18.25 26.11 12.84
N PHE A 329 17.63 25.02 12.37
CA PHE A 329 16.16 24.95 12.18
C PHE A 329 15.70 23.51 12.41
N ARG A 330 15.69 23.13 13.69
CA ARG A 330 14.76 22.13 14.25
C ARG A 330 14.01 22.88 15.35
N GLY A 331 12.76 23.20 15.10
CA GLY A 331 11.81 23.81 16.01
C GLY A 331 10.43 23.50 15.48
#